data_AF-A0A1C6GR98-F1
#
_entry.id   AF-A0A1C6GR98-F1
#
_cell.length_a   1.000
_cell.length_b   1.000
_cell.length_c   1.000
_cell.angle_alpha   90.00
_cell.angle_beta   90.00
_cell.angle_gamma   90.00
#
_symmetry.space_group_name_H-M   'P 1'
#
loop_
_entity.id
_entity.type
_entity.pdbx_description
1 polymer ?
#
loop_
_entity_poly.entity_id
_entity_poly.type
_entity_poly.pdbx_seq_one_letter_code
_entity_poly.pdbx_strand_id
1 'polypeptide(L)' 'MNIKILRLYVDNCRQMHKMPTWEGLNEFNKVFK' A
#
# COMPACT_ATOMS: atom_id res chain seq x y z
N MET A 1 12.68 -1.52 0.40
CA MET A 1 11.24 -1.44 0.11
C MET A 1 10.88 -2.58 -0.83
N ASN A 2 9.98 -3.48 -0.46
CA ASN A 2 9.60 -4.61 -1.31
C ASN A 2 8.66 -4.09 -2.41
N ILE A 3 9.16 -4.01 -3.66
CA ILE A 3 8.40 -3.48 -4.81
C ILE A 3 7.05 -4.19 -4.99
N LYS A 4 6.97 -5.48 -4.63
CA LYS A 4 5.72 -6.26 -4.68
C LYS A 4 4.65 -5.72 -3.72
N ILE A 5 5.06 -5.32 -2.51
CA ILE A 5 4.13 -4.79 -1.49
C ILE A 5 3.62 -3.41 -1.88
N LEU A 6 4.49 -2.55 -2.42
CA LEU A 6 4.07 -1.24 -2.93
C LEU A 6 3.03 -1.38 -4.05
N ARG A 7 3.25 -2.31 -4.99
CA ARG A 7 2.30 -2.57 -6.08
C ARG A 7 0.95 -3.03 -5.54
N LEU A 8 0.94 -3.98 -4.62
CA LEU A 8 -0.29 -4.47 -3.98
C LEU A 8 -1.05 -3.36 -3.24
N TYR A 9 -0.31 -2.50 -2.51
CA TYR A 9 -0.89 -1.35 -1.83
C TYR A 9 -1.57 -0.38 -2.81
N VAL A 10 -0.88 -0.01 -3.89
CA VAL A 10 -1.41 0.91 -4.91
C VAL A 10 -2.63 0.32 -5.62
N ASP A 11 -2.59 -0.96 -5.96
CA ASP A 11 -3.72 -1.65 -6.58
C ASP A 11 -4.95 -1.66 -5.67
N ASN A 12 -4.77 -1.91 -4.36
CA ASN A 12 -5.85 -1.83 -3.37
C ASN A 12 -6.41 -0.41 -3.22
N CYS A 13 -5.54 0.60 -3.13
CA CYS A 13 -5.96 2.01 -3.10
C CYS A 13 -6.82 2.36 -4.32
N ARG A 14 -6.41 1.91 -5.51
CA ARG A 14 -7.15 2.13 -6.75
C ARG A 14 -8.54 1.47 -6.74
N GLN A 15 -8.65 0.22 -6.27
CA GLN A 15 -9.93 -0.48 -6.16
C GLN A 15 -10.88 0.20 -5.16
N MET A 16 -10.33 0.80 -4.11
CA MET A 16 -11.10 1.53 -3.09
C MET A 16 -11.38 2.99 -3.49
N HIS A 17 -10.96 3.44 -4.68
CA HIS A 17 -10.99 4.85 -5.09
C HIS A 17 -10.35 5.80 -4.06
N LYS A 18 -9.31 5.33 -3.37
CA LYS A 18 -8.54 6.10 -2.38
C LYS A 18 -7.19 6.52 -2.95
N MET A 19 -6.71 7.69 -2.56
CA MET A 19 -5.35 8.09 -2.88
C MET A 19 -4.35 7.34 -1.98
N PRO A 20 -3.28 6.78 -2.56
CA PRO A 20 -2.21 6.19 -1.76
C PRO A 20 -1.44 7.27 -1.00
N THR A 21 -1.09 7.00 0.25
CA THR A 21 -0.28 7.88 1.11
C THR A 21 0.93 7.14 1.67
N TRP A 22 1.98 7.88 2.01
CA TRP A 22 3.18 7.29 2.62
C TRP A 22 2.90 6.68 4.00
N GLU A 23 2.01 7.31 4.78
CA GLU A 23 1.55 6.78 6.07
C GLU A 23 0.82 5.45 5.88
N GLY A 24 -0.16 5.40 4.96
CA GLY A 24 -0.89 4.18 4.67
C GLY A 24 0.00 3.06 4.12
N LEU A 25 1.01 3.39 3.30
CA LEU A 25 2.01 2.42 2.84
C LEU A 25 2.84 1.87 4.01
N ASN A 26 3.20 2.72 4.98
CA ASN A 26 3.94 2.28 6.17
C ASN A 26 3.09 1.36 7.05
N GLU A 27 1.82 1.68 7.26
CA GLU A 27 0.89 0.81 7.99
C GLU A 27 0.68 -0.52 7.24
N PHE A 28 0.47 -0.46 5.93
CA PHE A 28 0.36 -1.64 5.08
C PHE A 28 1.61 -2.52 5.21
N ASN A 29 2.80 -1.95 5.12
CA ASN A 29 4.06 -2.68 5.31
C ASN A 29 4.21 -3.32 6.70
N LYS A 30 3.59 -2.77 7.76
CA LYS A 30 3.63 -3.37 9.11
C LYS A 30 2.78 -4.64 9.21
N VAL A 31 1.65 -4.70 8.49
CA VAL A 31 0.75 -5.87 8.48
C VAL A 31 1.36 -7.05 7.71
N PHE A 32 2.11 -6.76 6.64
CA PHE A 32 2.74 -7.77 5.77
C PHE A 32 4.20 -8.09 6.15
N LYS A 33 4.64 -7.73 7.36
CA LYS A 33 6.01 -7.92 7.84
C LYS A 33 6.18 -9.22 8.61
#